data_AF-A0A1C2AHI8-F1
#
_entry.id   AF-A0A1C2AHI8-F1
#
_cell.length_a   1.000
_cell.length_b   1.000
_cell.length_c   1.000
_cell.angle_alpha   90.00
_cell.angle_beta   90.00
_cell.angle_gamma   90.00
#
_symmetry.space_group_name_H-M   'P 1'
#
loop_
_entity.id
_entity.type
_entity.pdbx_description
1 polymer ?
#
loop_
_entity_poly.entity_id
_entity_poly.type
_entity_poly.pdbx_seq_one_letter_code
_entity_poly.pdbx_strand_id
1 'polypeptide(L)'
;LSSFIVTNINETGLFILVVCITLLILGFIMETLSLILIMMPIFSVFYVKFFNKEVQNVSSTLEEKIKYTKRGLPILLMAFIMLGGIYAGIYTPTEAGGIGFLISFIYVVAKKRLDFKGFIEAGLETMKTTVTIFIIIAGAKVFGKAISLYRIPQDLSSFIVTNINETGLFILVVCITLLILGFIMETLSLILIMMP
;
A
#
# COMPACT_ATOMS: atom_id res chain seq x y z
N LEU A 1 0.41 32.12 25.14
CA LEU A 1 0.19 32.30 23.69
C LEU A 1 1.15 31.45 22.86
N SER A 2 2.46 31.45 23.14
CA SER A 2 3.46 30.60 22.45
C SER A 2 3.15 29.11 22.57
N SER A 3 2.74 28.63 23.74
CA SER A 3 2.34 27.24 23.95
C SER A 3 1.09 26.85 23.15
N PHE A 4 0.09 27.73 23.03
CA PHE A 4 -1.14 27.45 22.27
C PHE A 4 -0.90 27.45 20.75
N ILE A 5 0.03 28.26 20.25
CA ILE A 5 0.45 28.27 18.84
C ILE A 5 1.23 27.01 18.51
N VAL A 6 2.15 26.56 19.38
CA VAL A 6 2.89 25.30 19.18
C VAL A 6 1.96 24.08 19.23
N THR A 7 0.99 24.04 20.14
CA THR A 7 0.00 22.94 20.18
C THR A 7 -0.89 22.93 18.94
N ASN A 8 -1.32 24.10 18.45
CA ASN A 8 -2.14 24.20 17.23
C ASN A 8 -1.32 23.83 15.97
N ILE A 9 -0.05 24.23 15.91
CA ILE A 9 0.91 23.85 14.85
C ILE A 9 1.25 22.36 14.92
N ASN A 10 1.33 21.74 16.10
CA ASN A 10 1.56 20.30 16.24
C ASN A 10 0.37 19.50 15.71
N GLU A 11 -0.87 19.90 16.00
CA GLU A 11 -2.06 19.25 15.45
C GLU A 11 -2.25 19.52 13.95
N THR A 12 -2.02 20.75 13.47
CA THR A 12 -2.10 21.06 12.03
C THR A 12 -0.95 20.46 11.23
N GLY A 13 0.27 20.46 11.74
CA GLY A 13 1.44 19.82 11.11
C GLY A 13 1.26 18.31 10.98
N LEU A 14 0.62 17.68 11.96
CA LEU A 14 0.25 16.26 11.90
C LEU A 14 -0.86 16.01 10.88
N PHE A 15 -1.88 16.87 10.83
CA PHE A 15 -2.94 16.78 9.84
C PHE A 15 -2.38 16.94 8.41
N ILE A 16 -1.45 17.88 8.22
CA ILE A 16 -0.73 18.08 6.97
C ILE A 16 0.13 16.85 6.64
N LEU A 17 0.83 16.25 7.61
CA LEU A 17 1.63 15.04 7.39
C LEU A 17 0.77 13.85 6.94
N VAL A 18 -0.34 13.58 7.64
CA VAL A 18 -1.26 12.49 7.29
C VAL A 18 -1.88 12.74 5.92
N VAL A 19 -2.28 13.97 5.62
CA VAL A 19 -2.78 14.35 4.29
C VAL A 19 -1.70 14.18 3.22
N CYS A 20 -0.47 14.62 3.45
CA CYS A 20 0.65 14.48 2.51
C CYS A 20 1.00 13.01 2.25
N ILE A 21 1.09 12.18 3.29
CA ILE A 21 1.34 10.74 3.14
C ILE A 21 0.20 10.08 2.36
N THR A 22 -1.05 10.43 2.68
CA THR A 22 -2.22 9.89 1.98
C THR A 22 -2.24 10.31 0.51
N LEU A 23 -1.90 11.57 0.20
CA LEU A 23 -1.79 12.08 -1.16
C LEU A 23 -0.65 11.42 -1.95
N LEU A 24 0.50 11.17 -1.32
CA LEU A 24 1.60 10.44 -1.94
C LEU A 24 1.20 8.99 -2.24
N ILE A 25 0.56 8.30 -1.29
CA ILE A 25 0.07 6.93 -1.49
C ILE A 25 -0.97 6.91 -2.63
N LEU A 26 -1.91 7.84 -2.65
CA LEU A 26 -2.88 8.00 -3.75
C LEU A 26 -2.17 8.26 -5.07
N GLY A 27 -1.14 9.11 -5.09
CA GLY A 27 -0.31 9.39 -6.27
C GLY A 27 0.36 8.12 -6.80
N PHE A 28 1.06 7.38 -5.94
CA PHE A 28 1.69 6.11 -6.30
C PHE A 28 0.67 5.07 -6.79
N ILE A 29 -0.49 4.97 -6.16
CA ILE A 29 -1.57 4.07 -6.59
C ILE A 29 -2.09 4.48 -7.98
N MET A 30 -2.31 5.78 -8.21
CA MET A 30 -2.80 6.28 -9.50
C MET A 30 -1.75 6.09 -10.60
N GLU A 31 -0.47 6.32 -10.32
CA GLU A 31 0.63 6.14 -11.26
C GLU A 31 0.84 4.66 -11.59
N THR A 32 0.87 3.78 -10.58
CA THR A 32 0.99 2.33 -10.80
C THR A 32 -0.21 1.78 -11.56
N LEU A 33 -1.43 2.24 -11.29
CA LEU A 33 -2.63 1.85 -12.02
C LEU A 33 -2.60 2.33 -13.48
N SER A 34 -2.18 3.58 -13.72
CA SER A 34 -2.01 4.13 -15.08
C SER A 34 -0.96 3.36 -15.87
N LEU A 35 0.18 3.05 -15.25
CA LEU A 35 1.24 2.24 -15.85
C LEU A 35 0.77 0.82 -16.15
N ILE A 36 0.01 0.16 -15.27
CA ILE A 36 -0.52 -1.18 -15.53
C ILE A 36 -1.47 -1.15 -16.75
N LEU A 37 -2.33 -0.13 -16.82
CA LEU A 37 -3.39 -0.04 -17.85
C LEU A 37 -2.81 0.28 -19.23
N ILE A 38 -1.72 1.06 -19.29
CA ILE A 38 -1.08 1.47 -20.54
C ILE A 38 -0.02 0.46 -20.98
N MET A 39 0.81 -0.03 -20.05
CA MET A 39 1.98 -0.85 -20.38
C MET A 39 1.61 -2.30 -20.70
N MET A 40 0.54 -2.85 -20.10
CA MET A 40 0.07 -4.21 -20.39
C MET A 40 -0.44 -4.41 -21.83
N PRO A 41 -1.29 -3.53 -22.42
CA PRO A 41 -1.68 -3.66 -23.82
C PRO A 41 -0.52 -3.37 -24.78
N ILE A 42 0.37 -2.42 -24.47
CA ILE A 42 1.56 -2.15 -25.30
C ILE A 42 2.48 -3.37 -25.32
N PHE A 43 2.73 -3.98 -24.16
CA PHE A 43 3.56 -5.18 -24.05
C PHE A 43 2.94 -6.36 -24.82
N SER A 44 1.62 -6.57 -24.72
CA SER A 44 0.97 -7.67 -25.47
C SER A 44 1.04 -7.45 -26.99
N VAL A 45 0.86 -6.23 -27.49
CA VAL A 45 1.02 -5.90 -28.92
C VAL A 45 2.48 -6.06 -29.36
N PHE A 46 3.43 -5.58 -28.56
CA PHE A 46 4.86 -5.71 -28.85
C PHE A 46 5.31 -7.16 -28.88
N TYR A 47 4.89 -7.97 -27.90
CA TYR A 47 5.21 -9.39 -27.79
C TYR A 47 4.67 -10.18 -28.99
N VAL A 48 3.41 -9.96 -29.40
CA VAL A 48 2.83 -10.61 -30.59
C VAL A 48 3.54 -10.17 -31.88
N LYS A 49 3.91 -8.89 -32.00
CA LYS A 49 4.55 -8.36 -33.22
C LYS A 49 6.00 -8.84 -33.39
N PHE A 50 6.73 -9.06 -32.31
CA PHE A 50 8.17 -9.39 -32.36
C PHE A 50 8.47 -10.89 -32.17
N PHE A 51 7.72 -11.59 -31.31
CA PHE A 51 8.05 -12.97 -30.93
C PHE A 51 7.10 -14.03 -31.48
N ASN A 52 5.89 -13.67 -31.92
CA ASN A 52 4.91 -14.70 -32.32
C ASN A 52 4.06 -14.29 -33.54
N LYS A 53 4.69 -14.27 -34.72
CA LYS A 53 4.02 -13.94 -36.01
C LYS A 53 2.92 -14.93 -36.41
N GLU A 54 2.90 -16.16 -35.88
CA GLU A 54 1.86 -17.16 -36.19
C GLU A 54 0.48 -16.81 -35.58
N VAL A 55 0.43 -15.93 -34.58
CA VAL A 55 -0.83 -15.51 -33.93
C VAL A 55 -1.51 -14.35 -34.68
N GLN A 56 -0.92 -13.83 -35.76
CA GLN A 56 -1.42 -12.65 -36.48
C GLN A 56 -2.78 -12.85 -37.18
N ASN A 57 -3.29 -14.08 -37.29
CA ASN A 57 -4.50 -14.42 -38.05
C ASN A 57 -5.63 -15.06 -37.23
N VAL A 58 -5.68 -14.86 -35.91
CA VAL A 58 -6.91 -15.15 -35.14
C VAL A 58 -7.82 -13.92 -35.21
N SER A 59 -8.77 -13.94 -36.15
CA SER A 59 -9.91 -13.03 -36.14
C SER A 59 -10.78 -13.31 -34.91
N SER A 60 -10.46 -12.69 -33.78
CA SER A 60 -11.25 -12.85 -32.57
C SER A 60 -12.59 -12.11 -32.73
N THR A 61 -13.67 -12.87 -32.87
CA THR A 61 -15.05 -12.35 -32.87
C THR A 61 -15.33 -11.61 -31.56
N LEU A 62 -16.18 -10.57 -31.59
CA LEU A 62 -16.60 -9.82 -30.38
C LEU A 62 -17.08 -10.74 -29.24
N GLU A 63 -17.70 -11.87 -29.58
CA GLU A 63 -18.15 -12.89 -28.63
C GLU A 63 -17.00 -13.56 -27.87
N GLU A 64 -15.88 -13.84 -28.53
CA GLU A 64 -14.71 -14.43 -27.88
C GLU A 64 -14.05 -13.43 -26.93
N LYS A 65 -13.95 -12.16 -27.33
CA LYS A 65 -13.44 -11.08 -26.47
C LYS A 65 -14.25 -10.97 -25.18
N ILE A 66 -15.59 -10.96 -25.29
CA ILE A 66 -16.49 -10.93 -24.13
C ILE A 66 -16.34 -12.18 -23.26
N LYS A 67 -16.19 -13.37 -23.87
CA LYS A 67 -15.99 -14.63 -23.14
C LYS A 67 -14.70 -14.63 -22.31
N TYR A 68 -13.60 -14.09 -22.86
CA TYR A 68 -12.34 -13.97 -22.13
C TYR A 68 -12.41 -12.89 -21.03
N THR A 69 -13.05 -11.74 -21.27
CA THR A 69 -13.27 -10.72 -20.25
C THR A 69 -14.11 -11.26 -19.08
N LYS A 70 -15.17 -12.05 -19.37
CA LYS A 70 -16.01 -12.67 -18.34
C LYS A 70 -15.26 -13.67 -17.45
N ARG A 71 -14.12 -14.23 -17.89
CA ARG A 71 -13.29 -15.11 -17.04
C ARG A 71 -12.59 -14.36 -15.90
N GLY A 72 -12.34 -13.04 -16.04
CA GLY A 72 -11.75 -12.21 -14.99
C GLY A 72 -12.75 -11.66 -13.98
N LEU A 73 -14.05 -11.72 -14.29
CA LEU A 73 -15.13 -11.19 -13.46
C LEU A 73 -15.12 -11.72 -12.01
N PRO A 74 -14.83 -13.01 -11.72
CA PRO A 74 -14.80 -13.52 -10.35
C PRO A 74 -13.74 -12.83 -9.47
N ILE A 75 -12.58 -12.51 -10.03
CA ILE A 75 -11.48 -11.85 -9.30
C ILE A 75 -11.87 -10.39 -8.99
N LEU A 76 -12.47 -9.71 -9.97
CA LEU A 76 -12.97 -8.35 -9.78
C LEU A 76 -14.06 -8.29 -8.71
N LEU A 77 -15.00 -9.24 -8.72
CA LEU A 77 -16.04 -9.37 -7.70
C LEU A 77 -15.45 -9.59 -6.30
N MET A 78 -14.44 -10.46 -6.17
CA MET A 78 -13.75 -10.65 -4.88
C MET A 78 -13.12 -9.34 -4.37
N ALA A 79 -12.45 -8.59 -5.26
CA ALA A 79 -11.85 -7.30 -4.88
C ALA A 79 -12.90 -6.28 -4.42
N PHE A 80 -14.02 -6.16 -5.13
CA PHE A 80 -15.11 -5.26 -4.75
C PHE A 80 -15.76 -5.66 -3.42
N ILE A 81 -15.94 -6.95 -3.16
CA ILE A 81 -16.48 -7.42 -1.89
C ILE A 81 -15.53 -7.06 -0.75
N MET A 82 -14.24 -7.41 -0.87
CA MET A 82 -13.25 -7.12 0.17
C MET A 82 -13.10 -5.62 0.44
N LEU A 83 -12.86 -4.83 -0.61
CA LEU A 83 -12.71 -3.37 -0.46
C LEU A 83 -14.01 -2.71 0.00
N GLY A 84 -15.14 -3.11 -0.61
CA GLY A 84 -16.45 -2.58 -0.27
C GLY A 84 -16.80 -2.80 1.20
N GLY A 85 -16.52 -3.98 1.76
CA GLY A 85 -16.80 -4.22 3.17
C GLY A 85 -15.79 -3.62 4.15
N ILE A 86 -14.53 -3.40 3.74
CA ILE A 86 -13.59 -2.58 4.52
C ILE A 86 -14.10 -1.13 4.60
N TYR A 87 -14.44 -0.52 3.47
CA TYR A 87 -14.91 0.87 3.45
C TYR A 87 -16.30 1.06 4.07
N ALA A 88 -17.16 0.05 3.99
CA ALA A 88 -18.46 0.05 4.68
C ALA A 88 -18.33 -0.25 6.19
N GLY A 89 -17.13 -0.57 6.68
CA GLY A 89 -16.88 -0.87 8.10
C GLY A 89 -17.47 -2.20 8.57
N ILE A 90 -17.79 -3.12 7.65
CA ILE A 90 -18.39 -4.43 7.96
C ILE A 90 -17.33 -5.38 8.52
N TYR A 91 -16.10 -5.30 8.03
CA TYR A 91 -14.99 -6.12 8.48
C TYR A 91 -13.66 -5.37 8.39
N THR A 92 -12.73 -5.76 9.25
CA THR A 92 -11.36 -5.27 9.26
C THR A 92 -10.52 -5.86 8.12
N PRO A 93 -9.37 -5.28 7.74
CA PRO A 93 -8.52 -5.81 6.67
C PRO A 93 -8.11 -7.28 6.87
N THR A 94 -7.92 -7.70 8.13
CA THR A 94 -7.57 -9.09 8.47
C THR A 94 -8.74 -10.03 8.20
N GLU A 95 -9.95 -9.64 8.58
CA GLU A 95 -11.17 -10.42 8.32
C GLU A 95 -11.51 -10.44 6.81
N ALA A 96 -11.30 -9.32 6.12
CA ALA A 96 -11.46 -9.23 4.67
C ALA A 96 -10.57 -10.27 3.94
N GLY A 97 -9.35 -10.48 4.41
CA GLY A 97 -8.45 -11.53 3.90
C GLY A 97 -9.03 -12.94 4.08
N GLY A 98 -9.64 -13.22 5.24
CA GLY A 98 -10.35 -14.48 5.49
C GLY A 98 -11.55 -14.69 4.57
N ILE A 99 -12.34 -13.64 4.34
CA ILE A 99 -13.46 -13.65 3.39
C ILE A 99 -12.96 -13.91 1.96
N GLY A 100 -11.87 -13.24 1.56
CA GLY A 100 -11.24 -13.47 0.25
C GLY A 100 -10.78 -14.91 0.05
N PHE A 101 -10.19 -15.52 1.08
CA PHE A 101 -9.84 -16.94 1.09
C PHE A 101 -11.08 -17.83 0.93
N LEU A 102 -12.14 -17.59 1.71
CA LEU A 102 -13.38 -18.38 1.63
C LEU A 102 -14.02 -18.31 0.25
N ILE A 103 -14.14 -17.11 -0.34
CA ILE A 103 -14.73 -16.95 -1.68
C ILE A 103 -13.87 -17.65 -2.73
N SER A 104 -12.53 -17.54 -2.62
CA SER A 104 -11.59 -18.23 -3.52
C SER A 104 -11.67 -19.74 -3.40
N PHE A 105 -11.77 -20.25 -2.18
CA PHE A 105 -11.92 -21.67 -1.90
C PHE A 105 -13.22 -22.21 -2.48
N ILE A 106 -14.36 -21.53 -2.24
CA ILE A 106 -15.66 -21.89 -2.84
C ILE A 106 -15.57 -21.89 -4.37
N TYR A 107 -14.89 -20.90 -4.97
CA TYR A 107 -14.74 -20.83 -6.43
C TYR A 107 -13.95 -22.02 -7.00
N VAL A 108 -12.84 -22.41 -6.37
CA VAL A 108 -12.02 -23.56 -6.79
C VAL A 108 -12.77 -24.88 -6.63
N VAL A 109 -13.50 -25.03 -5.52
CA VAL A 109 -14.35 -26.21 -5.25
C VAL A 109 -15.49 -26.29 -6.28
N ALA A 110 -16.17 -25.18 -6.58
CA ALA A 110 -17.23 -25.12 -7.58
C ALA A 110 -16.71 -25.47 -9.00
N LYS A 111 -15.46 -25.13 -9.31
CA LYS A 111 -14.78 -25.54 -10.55
C LYS A 111 -14.32 -26.99 -10.57
N LYS A 112 -14.42 -27.72 -9.44
CA LYS A 112 -13.93 -29.11 -9.26
C LYS A 112 -12.45 -29.27 -9.60
N ARG A 113 -11.63 -28.26 -9.29
CA ARG A 113 -10.18 -28.22 -9.57
C ARG A 113 -9.34 -28.24 -8.29
N LEU A 114 -9.89 -28.77 -7.21
CA LEU A 114 -9.18 -28.80 -5.93
C LEU A 114 -8.11 -29.90 -5.97
N ASP A 115 -6.85 -29.47 -5.94
CA ASP A 115 -5.70 -30.35 -5.72
C ASP A 115 -5.16 -30.10 -4.31
N PHE A 116 -5.11 -31.15 -3.48
CA PHE A 116 -4.64 -31.05 -2.10
C PHE A 116 -3.16 -30.67 -2.05
N LYS A 117 -2.35 -31.14 -3.00
CA LYS A 117 -0.94 -30.78 -3.07
C LYS A 117 -0.79 -29.28 -3.39
N GLY A 118 -1.49 -28.79 -4.40
CA GLY A 118 -1.54 -27.36 -4.73
C GLY A 118 -2.06 -26.48 -3.60
N PHE A 119 -3.01 -26.96 -2.78
CA PHE A 119 -3.50 -26.22 -1.61
C PHE A 119 -2.40 -26.01 -0.55
N ILE A 120 -1.63 -27.06 -0.23
CA ILE A 120 -0.51 -26.95 0.70
C ILE A 120 0.60 -26.07 0.14
N GLU A 121 0.89 -26.19 -1.15
CA GLU A 121 1.90 -25.37 -1.84
C GLU A 121 1.54 -23.88 -1.79
N ALA A 122 0.28 -23.52 -2.08
CA ALA A 122 -0.21 -22.14 -1.97
C ALA A 122 -0.14 -21.59 -0.53
N GLY A 123 -0.43 -22.44 0.47
CA GLY A 123 -0.29 -22.08 1.89
C GLY A 123 1.16 -21.81 2.27
N LEU A 124 2.09 -22.65 1.82
CA LEU A 124 3.54 -22.48 2.06
C LEU A 124 4.08 -21.23 1.36
N GLU A 125 3.63 -20.92 0.16
CA GLU A 125 4.02 -19.69 -0.57
C GLU A 125 3.53 -18.42 0.16
N THR A 126 2.28 -18.44 0.63
CA THR A 126 1.70 -17.35 1.42
C THR A 126 2.46 -17.17 2.74
N MET A 127 2.81 -18.27 3.41
CA MET A 127 3.59 -18.25 4.65
C MET A 127 4.99 -17.67 4.42
N LYS A 128 5.70 -18.08 3.36
CA LYS A 128 7.03 -17.54 3.03
C LYS A 128 7.00 -16.02 2.85
N THR A 129 6.00 -15.52 2.13
CA THR A 129 5.80 -14.09 1.94
C THR A 129 5.55 -13.38 3.27
N THR A 130 4.67 -13.94 4.10
CA THR A 130 4.34 -13.38 5.43
C THR A 130 5.55 -13.35 6.36
N VAL A 131 6.33 -14.44 6.42
CA VAL A 131 7.56 -14.54 7.24
C VAL A 131 8.59 -13.52 6.78
N THR A 132 8.78 -13.36 5.47
CA THR A 132 9.69 -12.33 4.92
C THR A 132 9.28 -10.93 5.36
N ILE A 133 7.99 -10.60 5.28
CA ILE A 133 7.46 -9.32 5.75
C ILE A 133 7.66 -9.15 7.26
N PHE A 134 7.42 -10.18 8.06
CA PHE A 134 7.60 -10.13 9.51
C PHE A 134 9.06 -9.94 9.94
N ILE A 135 10.03 -10.54 9.23
CA ILE A 135 11.46 -10.29 9.49
C ILE A 135 11.80 -8.82 9.23
N ILE A 136 11.30 -8.24 8.13
CA ILE A 136 11.51 -6.83 7.80
C ILE A 136 10.88 -5.94 8.89
N ILE A 137 9.64 -6.21 9.28
CA ILE A 137 8.94 -5.46 10.35
C ILE A 137 9.68 -5.57 11.68
N ALA A 138 10.17 -6.76 12.04
CA ALA A 138 10.93 -6.96 13.28
C ALA A 138 12.21 -6.13 13.29
N GLY A 139 12.98 -6.12 12.19
CA GLY A 139 14.15 -5.28 12.03
C GLY A 139 13.82 -3.79 12.11
N ALA A 140 12.76 -3.35 11.41
CA ALA A 140 12.29 -1.97 11.46
C ALA A 140 11.87 -1.54 12.86
N LYS A 141 11.20 -2.41 13.63
CA LYS A 141 10.80 -2.15 15.02
C LYS A 141 12.00 -1.96 15.95
N VAL A 142 13.03 -2.79 15.82
CA VAL A 142 14.27 -2.66 16.61
C VAL A 142 15.01 -1.38 16.23
N PHE A 143 15.14 -1.09 14.93
CA PHE A 143 15.81 0.11 14.44
C PHE A 143 15.08 1.39 14.86
N GLY A 144 13.75 1.42 14.75
CA GLY A 144 12.95 2.56 15.20
C GLY A 144 13.10 2.80 16.71
N LYS A 145 13.18 1.74 17.51
CA LYS A 145 13.44 1.87 18.95
C LYS A 145 14.85 2.40 19.25
N ALA A 146 15.85 2.02 18.47
CA ALA A 146 17.20 2.56 18.60
C ALA A 146 17.22 4.08 18.31
N ILE A 147 16.63 4.52 17.20
CA ILE A 147 16.52 5.95 16.84
C ILE A 147 15.81 6.75 17.93
N SER A 148 14.72 6.21 18.47
CA SER A 148 13.99 6.81 19.59
C SER A 148 14.88 6.97 20.84
N LEU A 149 15.69 5.95 21.16
CA LEU A 149 16.59 5.97 22.31
C LEU A 149 17.68 7.05 22.18
N TYR A 150 18.19 7.27 20.96
CA TYR A 150 19.15 8.33 20.65
C TYR A 150 18.52 9.73 20.57
N ARG A 151 17.20 9.86 20.73
CA ARG A 151 16.47 11.13 20.69
C ARG A 151 16.66 11.95 19.40
N ILE A 152 16.98 11.27 18.29
CA ILE A 152 17.16 11.90 16.98
C ILE A 152 15.94 12.75 16.58
N PRO A 153 14.67 12.32 16.77
CA PRO A 153 13.51 13.14 16.45
C PRO A 153 13.45 14.45 17.26
N GLN A 154 13.78 14.40 18.55
CA GLN A 154 13.72 15.55 19.46
C GLN A 154 14.84 16.55 19.17
N ASP A 155 16.05 16.05 18.94
CA ASP A 155 17.21 16.90 18.61
C ASP A 155 16.96 17.65 17.29
N LEU A 156 16.42 16.95 16.29
CA LEU A 156 16.09 17.55 15.01
C LEU A 156 14.96 18.58 15.11
N SER A 157 13.92 18.30 15.91
CA SER A 157 12.85 19.27 16.20
C SER A 157 13.41 20.55 16.84
N SER A 158 14.27 20.42 17.85
CA SER A 158 14.88 21.57 18.53
C SER A 158 15.78 22.40 17.61
N PHE A 159 16.49 21.74 16.69
CA PHE A 159 17.31 22.39 15.69
C PHE A 159 16.48 23.23 14.72
N ILE A 160 15.34 22.72 14.26
CA ILE A 160 14.44 23.43 13.33
C ILE A 160 13.82 24.65 13.99
N VAL A 161 13.34 24.53 15.23
CA VAL A 161 12.73 25.64 15.99
C VAL A 161 13.73 26.78 16.23
N THR A 162 15.01 26.46 16.43
CA THR A 162 16.03 27.47 16.74
C THR A 162 16.54 28.23 15.50
N ASN A 163 16.49 27.60 14.33
CA ASN A 163 17.13 28.13 13.11
C ASN A 163 16.15 28.68 12.07
N ILE A 164 14.84 28.41 12.18
CA ILE A 164 13.86 28.82 11.17
C ILE A 164 12.76 29.68 11.79
N ASN A 165 12.79 30.97 11.46
CA ASN A 165 11.82 31.97 11.94
C ASN A 165 10.71 32.29 10.93
N GLU A 166 10.90 31.93 9.65
CA GLU A 166 9.92 32.16 8.58
C GLU A 166 8.83 31.07 8.57
N THR A 167 7.56 31.47 8.73
CA THR A 167 6.44 30.54 8.96
C THR A 167 6.24 29.54 7.82
N GLY A 168 6.37 29.99 6.56
CA GLY A 168 6.21 29.12 5.39
C GLY A 168 7.37 28.12 5.22
N LEU A 169 8.59 28.56 5.49
CA LEU A 169 9.80 27.72 5.40
C LEU A 169 9.83 26.69 6.55
N PHE A 170 9.39 27.10 7.74
CA PHE A 170 9.26 26.24 8.91
C PHE A 170 8.35 25.04 8.63
N ILE A 171 7.13 25.29 8.14
CA ILE A 171 6.17 24.22 7.84
C ILE A 171 6.74 23.25 6.80
N LEU A 172 7.37 23.76 5.74
CA LEU A 172 7.93 22.93 4.68
C LEU A 172 9.08 22.04 5.18
N VAL A 173 10.00 22.59 5.97
CA VAL A 173 11.13 21.81 6.53
C VAL A 173 10.64 20.77 7.52
N VAL A 174 9.69 21.12 8.40
CA VAL A 174 9.07 20.17 9.33
C VAL A 174 8.37 19.05 8.57
N CYS A 175 7.61 19.35 7.51
CA CYS A 175 6.95 18.33 6.69
C CYS A 175 7.95 17.35 6.06
N ILE A 176 9.04 17.85 5.49
CA ILE A 176 10.09 17.00 4.88
C ILE A 176 10.76 16.14 5.95
N THR A 177 11.13 16.72 7.08
CA THR A 177 11.73 16.01 8.21
C THR A 177 10.81 14.91 8.73
N LEU A 178 9.54 15.22 8.97
CA LEU A 178 8.54 14.26 9.44
C LEU A 178 8.28 13.15 8.43
N LEU A 179 8.32 13.46 7.12
CA LEU A 179 8.16 12.49 6.06
C LEU A 179 9.35 11.52 6.01
N ILE A 180 10.59 12.02 6.13
CA ILE A 180 11.80 11.19 6.19
C ILE A 180 11.79 10.31 7.45
N LEU A 181 11.45 10.88 8.62
CA LEU A 181 11.35 10.12 9.86
C LEU A 181 10.21 9.08 9.79
N GLY A 182 9.08 9.41 9.17
CA GLY A 182 7.93 8.53 9.02
C GLY A 182 8.18 7.30 8.13
N PHE A 183 9.15 7.36 7.20
CA PHE A 183 9.57 6.18 6.45
C PHE A 183 10.35 5.17 7.30
N ILE A 184 11.02 5.64 8.34
CA ILE A 184 11.93 4.85 9.15
C ILE A 184 11.25 4.38 10.45
N MET A 185 10.43 5.25 11.04
CA MET A 185 9.82 5.08 12.35
C MET A 185 8.36 4.65 12.22
N GLU A 186 7.90 3.81 13.14
CA GLU A 186 6.47 3.54 13.28
C GLU A 186 5.72 4.83 13.66
N THR A 187 4.61 5.09 12.96
CA THR A 187 3.78 6.30 13.12
C THR A 187 3.38 6.57 14.58
N LEU A 188 2.98 5.53 15.33
CA LEU A 188 2.61 5.67 16.75
C LEU A 188 3.78 6.12 17.64
N SER A 189 4.98 5.60 17.40
CA SER A 189 6.17 5.96 18.17
C SER A 189 6.60 7.40 17.88
N LEU A 190 6.49 7.83 16.62
CA LEU A 190 6.79 9.20 16.20
C LEU A 190 5.84 10.21 16.88
N ILE A 191 4.53 9.92 16.89
CA ILE A 191 3.52 10.76 17.54
C ILE A 191 3.84 10.95 19.03
N LEU A 192 4.06 9.88 19.78
CA LEU A 192 4.32 9.98 21.22
C LEU A 192 5.60 10.76 21.58
N ILE A 193 6.56 10.79 20.67
CA ILE A 193 7.87 11.40 20.90
C ILE A 193 7.93 12.87 20.48
N MET A 194 7.25 13.24 19.38
CA MET A 194 7.26 14.62 18.85
C MET A 194 6.07 15.47 19.31
N MET A 195 5.05 14.86 19.91
CA MET A 195 3.91 15.60 20.46
C MET A 195 4.22 16.47 21.70
N PRO A 196 5.09 16.06 22.65
CA PRO A 196 5.55 16.96 23.71
C PRO A 196 6.59 17.96 23.21
#